data_AF-A0A183D1Y2-F1
#
_entry.id   AF-A0A183D1Y2-F1
#
_cell.length_a   1.000
_cell.length_b   1.000
_cell.length_c   1.000
_cell.angle_alpha   90.00
_cell.angle_beta   90.00
_cell.angle_gamma   90.00
#
_symmetry.space_group_name_H-M   'P 1'
#
loop_
_entity.id
_entity.type
_entity.pdbx_description
1 polymer ?
#
loop_
_entity_poly.entity_id
_entity_poly.type
_entity_poly.pdbx_seq_one_letter_code
_entity_poly.pdbx_strand_id
1 'polypeptide(L)'
;MAYRQPNESSKKGKISRGDMRRREKRIAELEKDLKMERQKYEDRMMQLSKENEQLKLALAEEEKSNEKLRMDIETFRHLETAMNEQKKRERQEIHSDQQRTSATSLIPQISESELCYDGAVSIRLTVKRRHQWQECFAIFNPTGLLFYLTQNERQPFQTIQADKLCHARHVSAADVRFAGENQLPRIFQIFYDTEESSSRRSSMADLSSLSGSREEKLDKGLWNRHDLVEITFHMPTNCDLCVKPLSNFLRPPPAFECR
;
A
#
# COMPACT_ATOMS: atom_id res chain seq x y z
N MET A 1 7.30 57.01 4.18
CA MET A 1 7.22 58.45 3.88
C MET A 1 6.87 58.61 2.42
N ALA A 2 5.67 59.11 2.11
CA ALA A 2 5.26 59.49 0.75
C ALA A 2 4.69 60.90 0.83
N TYR A 3 5.36 61.85 0.19
CA TYR A 3 4.99 63.26 0.14
C TYR A 3 3.68 63.42 -0.65
N ARG A 4 2.62 63.92 0.01
CA ARG A 4 1.45 64.48 -0.68
C ARG A 4 1.64 65.98 -0.85
N GLN A 5 1.59 66.44 -2.09
CA GLN A 5 1.56 67.87 -2.42
C GLN A 5 0.20 68.49 -2.03
N PRO A 6 0.17 69.76 -1.59
CA PRO A 6 -1.07 70.47 -1.31
C PRO A 6 -1.60 71.07 -2.62
N ASN A 7 -2.65 70.48 -3.18
CA ASN A 7 -3.36 71.11 -4.29
C ASN A 7 -4.50 71.97 -3.73
N GLU A 8 -4.22 73.25 -3.50
CA GLU A 8 -5.24 74.27 -3.28
C GLU A 8 -5.94 74.60 -4.60
N SER A 9 -7.22 74.25 -4.69
CA SER A 9 -8.22 75.07 -5.42
C SER A 9 -9.63 74.63 -5.02
N SER A 10 -10.00 74.93 -3.76
CA SER A 10 -11.37 74.78 -3.29
C SER A 10 -12.25 75.88 -3.89
N LYS A 11 -12.78 75.66 -5.11
CA LYS A 11 -14.00 76.34 -5.56
C LYS A 11 -15.16 75.86 -4.69
N LYS A 12 -15.41 76.54 -3.56
CA LYS A 12 -16.63 76.38 -2.75
C LYS A 12 -17.82 76.91 -3.55
N GLY A 13 -18.36 76.09 -4.45
CA GLY A 13 -19.77 76.23 -4.84
C GLY A 13 -20.62 76.12 -3.58
N LYS A 14 -21.61 77.01 -3.40
CA LYS A 14 -22.56 76.95 -2.28
C LYS A 14 -23.30 75.60 -2.35
N ILE A 15 -22.81 74.60 -1.62
CA ILE A 15 -23.47 73.31 -1.45
C ILE A 15 -24.83 73.60 -0.81
N SER A 16 -25.91 73.16 -1.47
CA SER A 16 -27.26 73.37 -0.95
C SER A 16 -27.39 72.70 0.41
N ARG A 17 -28.11 73.35 1.34
CA ARG A 17 -28.36 72.82 2.70
C ARG A 17 -29.00 71.42 2.67
N GLY A 18 -29.74 71.09 1.61
CA GLY A 18 -30.26 69.75 1.36
C GLY A 18 -29.20 68.71 0.99
N ASP A 19 -28.20 69.10 0.18
CA ASP A 19 -27.07 68.23 -0.19
C ASP A 19 -26.13 67.98 0.98
N MET A 20 -25.95 68.98 1.86
CA MET A 20 -25.19 68.84 3.09
C MET A 20 -25.85 67.79 4.02
N ARG A 21 -27.16 67.87 4.24
CA ARG A 21 -27.92 66.87 5.01
C ARG A 21 -27.87 65.47 4.42
N ARG A 22 -27.93 65.34 3.09
CA ARG A 22 -27.79 64.04 2.40
C ARG A 22 -26.39 63.45 2.57
N ARG A 23 -25.35 64.28 2.52
CA ARG A 23 -23.97 63.83 2.76
C ARG A 23 -23.76 63.42 4.21
N GLU A 24 -24.25 64.20 5.17
CA GLU A 24 -24.19 63.85 6.60
C GLU A 24 -24.86 62.50 6.88
N LYS A 25 -26.04 62.25 6.30
CA LYS A 25 -26.71 60.95 6.44
C LYS A 25 -25.90 59.79 5.85
N ARG A 26 -25.31 59.96 4.67
CA ARG A 26 -24.43 58.95 4.06
C ARG A 26 -23.16 58.70 4.87
N ILE A 27 -22.58 59.74 5.47
CA ILE A 27 -21.40 59.59 6.35
C ILE A 27 -21.78 58.76 7.58
N ALA A 28 -22.92 59.07 8.22
CA ALA A 28 -23.39 58.31 9.38
C ALA A 28 -23.71 56.83 9.03
N GLU A 29 -24.28 56.57 7.84
CA GLU A 29 -24.49 55.21 7.33
C GLU A 29 -23.15 54.48 7.12
N LEU A 30 -22.19 55.11 6.45
CA LEU A 30 -20.86 54.54 6.21
C LEU A 30 -20.08 54.31 7.51
N GLU A 31 -20.19 55.20 8.50
CA GLU A 31 -19.57 55.03 9.82
C GLU A 31 -20.16 53.83 10.57
N LYS A 32 -21.48 53.63 10.47
CA LYS A 32 -22.15 52.46 11.03
C LYS A 32 -21.70 51.18 10.33
N ASP A 33 -21.65 51.16 9.01
CA ASP A 33 -21.21 50.00 8.22
C ASP A 33 -19.76 49.64 8.52
N LEU A 34 -18.88 50.65 8.59
CA LEU A 34 -17.48 50.47 8.95
C LEU A 34 -17.32 49.91 10.37
N LYS A 35 -18.14 50.34 11.33
CA LYS A 35 -18.15 49.78 12.68
C LYS A 35 -18.63 48.32 12.68
N MET A 36 -19.69 48.01 11.94
CA MET A 36 -20.21 46.64 11.83
C MET A 36 -19.18 45.71 11.17
N GLU A 37 -18.51 46.14 10.12
CA GLU A 37 -17.48 45.32 9.48
C GLU A 37 -16.26 45.12 10.38
N ARG A 38 -15.80 46.15 11.09
CA ARG A 38 -14.73 45.98 12.09
C ARG A 38 -15.10 44.92 13.13
N GLN A 39 -16.32 44.94 13.66
CA GLN A 39 -16.78 43.94 14.61
C GLN A 39 -16.77 42.53 14.00
N LYS A 40 -17.27 42.36 12.76
CA LYS A 40 -17.24 41.05 12.08
C LYS A 40 -15.82 40.52 11.88
N TYR A 41 -14.87 41.39 11.52
CA TYR A 41 -13.47 41.01 11.40
C TYR A 41 -12.88 40.63 12.76
N GLU A 42 -13.18 41.37 13.82
CA GLU A 42 -12.74 41.04 15.19
C GLU A 42 -13.30 39.67 15.64
N ASP A 43 -14.58 39.41 15.41
CA ASP A 43 -15.22 38.13 15.73
C ASP A 43 -14.61 36.97 14.93
N ARG A 44 -14.34 37.19 13.62
CA ARG A 44 -13.66 36.21 12.75
C ARG A 44 -12.24 35.92 13.23
N MET A 45 -11.50 36.97 13.62
CA MET A 45 -10.14 36.83 14.15
C MET A 45 -10.12 36.07 15.48
N MET A 46 -11.09 36.34 16.37
CA MET A 46 -11.25 35.61 17.62
C MET A 46 -11.55 34.14 17.37
N GLN A 47 -12.45 33.84 16.43
CA GLN A 47 -12.81 32.47 16.06
C GLN A 47 -11.60 31.71 15.50
N LEU A 48 -10.86 32.30 14.55
CA LEU A 48 -9.64 31.70 14.00
C LEU A 48 -8.56 31.50 15.06
N SER A 49 -8.42 32.43 16.01
CA SER A 49 -7.49 32.28 17.12
C SER A 49 -7.86 31.10 18.01
N LYS A 50 -9.16 30.88 18.27
CA LYS A 50 -9.66 29.75 19.05
C LYS A 50 -9.48 28.43 18.33
N GLU A 51 -9.78 28.37 17.03
CA GLU A 51 -9.57 27.18 16.20
C GLU A 51 -8.08 26.81 16.13
N ASN A 52 -7.18 27.79 15.99
CA ASN A 52 -5.74 27.55 16.03
C ASN A 52 -5.29 26.95 17.36
N GLU A 53 -5.82 27.45 18.48
CA GLU A 53 -5.49 26.92 19.81
C GLU A 53 -5.99 25.48 19.99
N GLN A 54 -7.20 25.18 19.51
CA GLN A 54 -7.74 23.82 19.52
C GLN A 54 -6.90 22.87 18.68
N LEU A 55 -6.46 23.29 17.49
CA LEU A 55 -5.59 22.48 16.62
C LEU A 55 -4.22 22.22 17.26
N LYS A 56 -3.65 23.20 17.97
CA LYS A 56 -2.39 23.01 18.71
C LYS A 56 -2.54 21.98 19.82
N LEU A 57 -3.65 22.01 20.57
CA LEU A 57 -3.93 21.03 21.60
C LEU A 57 -4.09 19.62 21.02
N ALA A 58 -4.84 19.48 19.93
CA ALA A 58 -5.02 18.20 19.24
C ALA A 58 -3.69 17.65 18.69
N LEU A 59 -2.84 18.52 18.14
CA LEU A 59 -1.51 18.14 17.67
C LEU A 59 -0.64 17.61 18.82
N ALA A 60 -0.63 18.29 19.97
CA ALA A 60 0.15 17.85 21.13
C ALA A 60 -0.34 16.50 21.70
N GLU A 61 -1.63 16.21 21.65
CA GLU A 61 -2.20 14.92 22.03
C GLU A 61 -1.76 13.79 21.07
N GLU A 62 -1.79 14.05 19.76
CA GLU A 62 -1.29 13.13 18.74
C GLU A 62 0.22 12.90 18.84
N GLU A 63 1.02 13.93 19.11
CA GLU A 63 2.46 13.80 19.36
C GLU A 63 2.74 12.89 20.56
N LYS A 64 1.98 13.06 21.65
CA LYS A 64 2.07 12.20 22.83
C LYS A 64 1.67 10.75 22.54
N SER A 65 0.63 10.54 21.75
CA SER A 65 0.19 9.20 21.32
C SER A 65 1.26 8.51 20.46
N ASN A 66 1.82 9.23 19.49
CA ASN A 66 2.90 8.74 18.64
C ASN A 66 4.15 8.38 19.44
N GLU A 67 4.52 9.19 20.42
CA GLU A 67 5.69 8.90 21.27
C GLU A 67 5.48 7.61 22.09
N LYS A 68 4.27 7.41 22.62
CA LYS A 68 3.92 6.15 23.30
C LYS A 68 4.07 4.95 22.37
N LEU A 69 3.58 5.04 21.13
CA LEU A 69 3.70 3.95 20.15
C LEU A 69 5.17 3.67 19.77
N ARG A 70 6.01 4.72 19.68
CA ARG A 70 7.45 4.54 19.44
C ARG A 70 8.12 3.79 20.60
N MET A 71 7.80 4.15 21.83
CA MET A 71 8.29 3.46 23.02
C MET A 71 7.83 2.00 23.03
N ASP A 72 6.56 1.72 22.71
CA ASP A 72 6.04 0.35 22.61
C ASP A 72 6.81 -0.46 21.56
N ILE A 73 7.05 0.11 20.36
CA ILE A 73 7.85 -0.55 19.31
C ILE A 73 9.28 -0.85 19.79
N GLU A 74 9.92 0.08 20.50
CA GLU A 74 11.25 -0.14 21.06
C GLU A 74 11.26 -1.26 22.10
N THR A 75 10.25 -1.32 22.97
CA THR A 75 10.12 -2.44 23.93
C THR A 75 9.94 -3.79 23.24
N PHE A 76 9.15 -3.86 22.17
CA PHE A 76 8.98 -5.09 21.38
C PHE A 76 10.28 -5.53 20.71
N ARG A 77 11.06 -4.59 20.15
CA ARG A 77 12.37 -4.89 19.55
C ARG A 77 13.35 -5.42 20.60
N HIS A 78 13.36 -4.85 21.80
CA HIS A 78 14.17 -5.36 22.89
C HIS A 78 13.78 -6.77 23.31
N LEU A 79 12.47 -7.05 23.42
CA LEU A 79 11.97 -8.38 23.75
C LEU A 79 12.33 -9.41 22.66
N GLU A 80 12.17 -9.06 21.39
CA GLU A 80 12.57 -9.91 20.27
C GLU A 80 14.06 -10.23 20.30
N THR A 81 14.91 -9.24 20.58
CA THR A 81 16.35 -9.42 20.71
C THR A 81 16.69 -10.36 21.87
N ALA A 82 16.08 -10.15 23.04
CA ALA A 82 16.29 -11.00 24.21
C ALA A 82 15.85 -12.45 23.97
N MET A 83 14.72 -12.66 23.31
CA MET A 83 14.22 -14.00 22.95
C MET A 83 15.16 -14.67 21.94
N ASN A 84 15.66 -13.94 20.94
CA ASN A 84 16.63 -14.46 19.98
C ASN A 84 17.96 -14.84 20.65
N GLU A 85 18.44 -14.05 21.61
CA GLU A 85 19.60 -14.39 22.42
C GLU A 85 19.36 -15.64 23.28
N GLN A 86 18.19 -15.76 23.93
CA GLN A 86 17.83 -16.94 24.69
C GLN A 86 17.85 -18.19 23.80
N LYS A 87 17.18 -18.14 22.63
CA LYS A 87 17.17 -19.23 21.65
C LYS A 87 18.58 -19.56 21.12
N LYS A 88 19.50 -18.58 21.10
CA LYS A 88 20.91 -18.82 20.77
C LYS A 88 21.64 -19.54 21.91
N ARG A 89 21.39 -19.17 23.18
CA ARG A 89 21.96 -19.85 24.36
C ARG A 89 21.47 -21.30 24.46
N GLU A 90 20.17 -21.54 24.29
CA GLU A 90 19.58 -22.89 24.26
C GLU A 90 20.24 -23.76 23.17
N ARG A 91 20.45 -23.21 21.97
CA ARG A 91 21.19 -23.91 20.91
C ARG A 91 22.65 -24.19 21.28
N GLN A 92 23.34 -23.26 21.96
CA GLN A 92 24.71 -23.47 22.41
C GLN A 92 24.80 -24.52 23.53
N GLU A 93 23.84 -24.57 24.45
CA GLU A 93 23.75 -25.62 25.48
C GLU A 93 23.54 -26.99 24.83
N ILE A 94 22.60 -27.12 23.89
CA ILE A 94 22.39 -28.36 23.12
C ILE A 94 23.67 -28.77 22.38
N HIS A 95 24.40 -27.83 21.80
CA HIS A 95 25.65 -28.11 21.09
C HIS A 95 26.80 -28.51 22.04
N SER A 96 26.83 -27.96 23.26
CA SER A 96 27.81 -28.35 24.28
C SER A 96 27.58 -29.76 24.84
N ASP A 97 26.32 -30.21 24.92
CA ASP A 97 26.00 -31.60 25.28
C ASP A 97 26.27 -32.56 24.11
N GLN A 98 26.02 -32.16 22.86
CA GLN A 98 26.41 -32.94 21.68
C GLN A 98 27.93 -33.07 21.52
N GLN A 99 28.74 -32.10 21.96
CA GLN A 99 30.20 -32.19 21.89
C GLN A 99 30.80 -33.23 22.87
N ARG A 100 30.02 -33.69 23.86
CA ARG A 100 30.35 -34.86 24.68
C ARG A 100 30.00 -36.20 24.01
N THR A 101 29.18 -36.19 22.97
CA THR A 101 28.79 -37.38 22.21
C THR A 101 28.93 -37.14 20.70
N SER A 102 30.11 -37.48 20.19
CA SER A 102 30.35 -37.85 18.79
C SER A 102 30.86 -36.73 17.88
N ALA A 103 32.17 -36.78 17.64
CA ALA A 103 32.76 -36.35 16.39
C ALA A 103 32.24 -37.26 15.27
N THR A 104 31.37 -36.75 14.40
CA THR A 104 31.24 -37.08 12.96
C THR A 104 29.99 -36.40 12.40
N SER A 105 30.11 -35.82 11.21
CA SER A 105 29.07 -35.29 10.30
C SER A 105 28.65 -33.81 10.45
N LEU A 106 29.28 -32.96 9.63
CA LEU A 106 28.97 -31.55 9.39
C LEU A 106 27.85 -31.36 8.36
N ILE A 107 26.65 -31.86 8.66
CA ILE A 107 25.42 -31.41 8.01
C ILE A 107 24.44 -31.15 9.15
N PRO A 108 23.81 -29.96 9.28
CA PRO A 108 22.69 -29.80 10.19
C PRO A 108 21.60 -30.76 9.71
N GLN A 109 21.48 -31.91 10.36
CA GLN A 109 20.36 -32.82 10.21
C GLN A 109 19.16 -32.05 10.77
N ILE A 110 18.53 -31.20 9.96
CA ILE A 110 17.17 -30.75 10.24
C ILE A 110 16.39 -32.06 10.35
N SER A 111 15.97 -32.39 11.57
CA SER A 111 15.26 -33.65 11.80
C SER A 111 14.04 -33.66 10.86
N GLU A 112 13.77 -34.77 10.17
CA GLU A 112 12.59 -34.85 9.28
C GLU A 112 11.29 -34.50 10.02
N SER A 113 11.28 -34.69 11.34
CA SER A 113 10.22 -34.28 12.26
C SER A 113 10.00 -32.75 12.36
N GLU A 114 11.04 -31.93 12.17
CA GLU A 114 10.93 -30.45 12.20
C GLU A 114 10.31 -29.86 10.92
N LEU A 115 10.25 -30.63 9.83
CA LEU A 115 9.69 -30.21 8.55
C LEU A 115 8.27 -30.76 8.31
N CYS A 116 7.66 -31.37 9.31
CA CYS A 116 6.30 -31.88 9.26
C CYS A 116 5.34 -30.88 9.94
N TYR A 117 4.44 -30.29 9.16
CA TYR A 117 3.40 -29.39 9.63
C TYR A 117 2.03 -29.94 9.23
N ASP A 118 1.13 -30.07 10.18
CA ASP A 118 -0.25 -30.47 9.93
C ASP A 118 -1.25 -29.46 10.50
N GLY A 119 -2.43 -29.36 9.88
CA GLY A 119 -3.46 -28.45 10.36
C GLY A 119 -4.67 -28.31 9.45
N ALA A 120 -5.71 -27.67 9.99
CA ALA A 120 -6.89 -27.31 9.24
C ALA A 120 -6.62 -26.10 8.33
N VAL A 121 -6.95 -26.23 7.05
CA VAL A 121 -6.79 -25.15 6.05
C VAL A 121 -8.04 -25.07 5.17
N SER A 122 -8.24 -23.93 4.53
CA SER A 122 -9.25 -23.76 3.48
C SER A 122 -8.57 -23.67 2.12
N ILE A 123 -8.95 -24.54 1.19
CA ILE A 123 -8.46 -24.49 -0.20
C ILE A 123 -9.55 -24.00 -1.14
N ARG A 124 -9.16 -23.25 -2.18
CA ARG A 124 -10.09 -22.76 -3.19
C ARG A 124 -10.25 -23.81 -4.29
N LEU A 125 -11.41 -24.48 -4.31
CA LEU A 125 -11.78 -25.43 -5.35
C LEU A 125 -12.65 -24.76 -6.42
N THR A 126 -12.52 -25.22 -7.66
CA THR A 126 -13.37 -24.78 -8.77
C THR A 126 -14.36 -25.89 -9.09
N VAL A 127 -15.61 -25.73 -8.66
CA VAL A 127 -16.69 -26.69 -8.90
C VAL A 127 -17.73 -26.03 -9.79
N LYS A 128 -18.02 -26.62 -10.97
CA LYS A 128 -19.07 -26.14 -11.90
C LYS A 128 -19.01 -24.63 -12.17
N ARG A 129 -17.81 -24.09 -12.43
CA ARG A 129 -17.53 -22.66 -12.70
C ARG A 129 -17.78 -21.70 -11.52
N ARG A 130 -18.00 -22.22 -10.31
CA ARG A 130 -18.02 -21.41 -9.08
C ARG A 130 -16.79 -21.76 -8.25
N HIS A 131 -16.17 -20.73 -7.69
CA HIS A 131 -15.09 -20.92 -6.73
C HIS A 131 -15.70 -21.04 -5.34
N GLN A 132 -15.34 -22.10 -4.63
CA GLN A 132 -15.76 -22.31 -3.25
C GLN A 132 -14.54 -22.63 -2.40
N TRP A 133 -14.49 -22.04 -1.21
CA TRP A 133 -13.52 -22.43 -0.18
C TRP A 133 -14.02 -23.70 0.48
N GLN A 134 -13.16 -24.72 0.50
CA GLN A 134 -13.41 -26.00 1.14
C GLN A 134 -12.43 -26.14 2.30
N GLU A 135 -12.96 -26.32 3.51
CA GLU A 135 -12.15 -26.71 4.67
C GLU A 135 -11.69 -28.15 4.50
N CYS A 136 -10.42 -28.39 4.80
CA CYS A 136 -9.77 -29.69 4.74
C CYS A 136 -8.61 -29.75 5.75
N PHE A 137 -8.10 -30.95 5.99
CA PHE A 137 -6.90 -31.16 6.79
C PHE A 137 -5.70 -31.31 5.87
N ALA A 138 -4.66 -30.51 6.06
CA ALA A 138 -3.45 -30.53 5.25
C ALA A 138 -2.25 -30.99 6.07
N ILE A 139 -1.38 -31.77 5.43
CA ILE A 139 -0.07 -32.15 5.94
C ILE A 139 0.97 -31.67 4.94
N PHE A 140 1.94 -30.89 5.41
CA PHE A 140 3.15 -30.51 4.71
C PHE A 140 4.32 -31.27 5.31
N ASN A 141 5.05 -32.01 4.48
CA ASN A 141 6.21 -32.77 4.89
C ASN A 141 7.26 -32.76 3.75
N PRO A 142 8.43 -33.39 3.93
CA PRO A 142 9.44 -33.45 2.87
C PRO A 142 8.98 -34.15 1.58
N THR A 143 7.90 -34.94 1.60
CA THR A 143 7.36 -35.58 0.38
C THR A 143 6.41 -34.65 -0.38
N GLY A 144 5.78 -33.68 0.29
CA GLY A 144 5.00 -32.63 -0.34
C GLY A 144 3.83 -32.14 0.51
N LEU A 145 2.77 -31.68 -0.17
CA LEU A 145 1.52 -31.24 0.42
C LEU A 145 0.44 -32.28 0.18
N LEU A 146 -0.16 -32.78 1.26
CA LEU A 146 -1.22 -33.78 1.24
C LEU A 146 -2.48 -33.16 1.83
N PHE A 147 -3.61 -33.26 1.13
CA PHE A 147 -4.89 -32.72 1.55
C PHE A 147 -5.91 -33.84 1.75
N TYR A 148 -6.52 -33.89 2.93
CA TYR A 148 -7.51 -34.87 3.37
C TYR A 148 -8.83 -34.16 3.67
N LEU A 149 -9.99 -34.79 3.42
CA LEU A 149 -11.26 -34.13 3.75
C LEU A 149 -11.40 -33.97 5.26
N THR A 150 -10.90 -34.94 6.03
CA THR A 150 -10.84 -34.89 7.49
C THR A 150 -9.54 -35.51 8.01
N GLN A 151 -9.18 -35.24 9.26
CA GLN A 151 -8.00 -35.81 9.93
C GLN A 151 -8.00 -37.35 10.00
N ASN A 152 -9.18 -37.98 9.93
CA ASN A 152 -9.34 -39.43 10.10
C ASN A 152 -9.26 -40.21 8.78
N GLU A 153 -9.16 -39.52 7.64
CA GLU A 153 -9.05 -40.19 6.34
C GLU A 153 -7.67 -40.77 6.12
N ARG A 154 -7.63 -41.99 5.56
CA ARG A 154 -6.37 -42.67 5.28
C ARG A 154 -5.69 -42.20 3.99
N GLN A 155 -6.45 -41.65 3.05
CA GLN A 155 -5.95 -41.26 1.74
C GLN A 155 -6.25 -39.79 1.47
N PRO A 156 -5.25 -39.01 1.00
CA PRO A 156 -5.49 -37.63 0.62
C PRO A 156 -6.33 -37.59 -0.67
N PHE A 157 -7.27 -36.66 -0.76
CA PHE A 157 -8.01 -36.41 -2.00
C PHE A 157 -7.19 -35.59 -3.01
N GLN A 158 -6.15 -34.88 -2.54
CA GLN A 158 -5.22 -34.15 -3.38
C GLN A 158 -3.80 -34.22 -2.81
N THR A 159 -2.81 -34.40 -3.69
CA THR A 159 -1.40 -34.43 -3.31
C THR A 159 -0.58 -33.62 -4.31
N ILE A 160 0.28 -32.76 -3.80
CA ILE A 160 1.26 -32.00 -4.57
C ILE A 160 2.63 -32.45 -4.09
N GLN A 161 3.35 -33.17 -4.94
CA GLN A 161 4.69 -33.67 -4.62
C GLN A 161 5.68 -32.51 -4.47
N ALA A 162 6.66 -32.65 -3.58
CA ALA A 162 7.62 -31.59 -3.29
C ALA A 162 8.45 -31.17 -4.51
N ASP A 163 8.78 -32.11 -5.40
CA ASP A 163 9.49 -31.87 -6.67
C ASP A 163 8.69 -31.05 -7.68
N LYS A 164 7.36 -31.02 -7.54
CA LYS A 164 6.45 -30.25 -8.40
C LYS A 164 6.18 -28.85 -7.89
N LEU A 165 6.60 -28.50 -6.67
CA LEU A 165 6.39 -27.16 -6.12
C LEU A 165 7.34 -26.16 -6.81
N CYS A 166 6.77 -25.13 -7.44
CA CYS A 166 7.55 -24.14 -8.17
C CYS A 166 7.77 -22.86 -7.34
N HIS A 167 6.69 -22.29 -6.79
CA HIS A 167 6.75 -21.01 -6.09
C HIS A 167 5.56 -20.85 -5.15
N ALA A 168 5.75 -20.16 -4.03
CA ALA A 168 4.68 -19.74 -3.14
C ALA A 168 4.76 -18.24 -2.91
N ARG A 169 3.61 -17.55 -2.94
CA ARG A 169 3.51 -16.11 -2.67
C ARG A 169 2.26 -15.76 -1.89
N HIS A 170 2.30 -14.65 -1.16
CA HIS A 170 1.09 -14.02 -0.64
C HIS A 170 0.20 -13.54 -1.79
N VAL A 171 -1.12 -13.59 -1.56
CA VAL A 171 -2.09 -13.07 -2.52
C VAL A 171 -2.29 -11.57 -2.35
N SER A 172 -2.65 -10.90 -3.43
CA SER A 172 -3.07 -9.50 -3.46
C SER A 172 -4.59 -9.39 -3.61
N ALA A 173 -5.14 -8.18 -3.43
CA ALA A 173 -6.56 -7.91 -3.65
C ALA A 173 -7.02 -8.24 -5.09
N ALA A 174 -6.09 -8.23 -6.07
CA ALA A 174 -6.38 -8.61 -7.45
C ALA A 174 -6.66 -10.12 -7.59
N ASP A 175 -6.01 -10.96 -6.77
CA ASP A 175 -6.11 -12.42 -6.81
C ASP A 175 -7.41 -12.92 -6.14
N VAL A 176 -7.83 -12.26 -5.05
CA VAL A 176 -9.00 -12.63 -4.24
C VAL A 176 -9.86 -11.40 -3.92
N ARG A 177 -10.57 -10.89 -4.95
CA ARG A 177 -11.36 -9.64 -4.88
C ARG A 177 -12.40 -9.54 -3.76
N PHE A 178 -12.89 -10.66 -3.25
CA PHE A 178 -13.93 -10.69 -2.21
C PHE A 178 -13.37 -10.96 -0.80
N ALA A 179 -12.07 -11.16 -0.64
CA ALA A 179 -11.47 -11.30 0.68
C ALA A 179 -11.36 -9.92 1.35
N GLY A 180 -11.80 -9.82 2.61
CA GLY A 180 -11.61 -8.61 3.40
C GLY A 180 -10.14 -8.36 3.75
N GLU A 181 -9.80 -7.12 4.12
CA GLU A 181 -8.43 -6.70 4.45
C GLU A 181 -7.78 -7.54 5.56
N ASN A 182 -8.56 -8.02 6.52
CA ASN A 182 -8.08 -8.89 7.62
C ASN A 182 -7.85 -10.35 7.20
N GLN A 183 -8.44 -10.78 6.07
CA GLN A 183 -8.35 -12.15 5.56
C GLN A 183 -7.20 -12.29 4.56
N LEU A 184 -6.91 -11.24 3.80
CA LEU A 184 -5.89 -11.25 2.74
C LEU A 184 -4.49 -11.72 3.23
N PRO A 185 -3.97 -11.27 4.39
CA PRO A 185 -2.66 -11.71 4.89
C PRO A 185 -2.61 -13.20 5.26
N ARG A 186 -3.76 -13.84 5.47
CA ARG A 186 -3.89 -15.25 5.85
C ARG A 186 -3.94 -16.18 4.63
N ILE A 187 -4.01 -15.63 3.43
CA ILE A 187 -4.15 -16.37 2.18
C ILE A 187 -2.83 -16.29 1.41
N PHE A 188 -2.42 -17.42 0.84
CA PHE A 188 -1.26 -17.50 -0.03
C PHE A 188 -1.56 -18.44 -1.22
N GLN A 189 -0.82 -18.27 -2.29
CA GLN A 189 -0.94 -19.05 -3.53
C GLN A 189 0.32 -19.90 -3.71
N ILE A 190 0.11 -21.16 -4.08
CA ILE A 190 1.17 -22.11 -4.44
C ILE A 190 1.04 -22.42 -5.93
N PHE A 191 2.15 -22.27 -6.65
CA PHE A 191 2.31 -22.69 -8.03
C PHE A 191 3.06 -24.02 -8.05
N TYR A 192 2.51 -24.98 -8.80
CA TYR A 192 3.09 -26.30 -8.94
C TYR A 192 2.87 -26.81 -10.36
N ASP A 193 3.77 -27.69 -10.81
CA ASP A 193 3.64 -28.30 -12.12
C ASP A 193 2.54 -29.37 -12.12
N THR A 194 1.79 -29.42 -13.22
CA THR A 194 0.75 -30.43 -13.46
C THR A 194 1.09 -31.14 -14.76
N GLU A 195 1.14 -32.47 -14.73
CA GLU A 195 1.43 -33.29 -15.92
C GLU A 195 0.42 -33.05 -17.07
N GLU A 196 -0.74 -32.44 -16.79
CA GLU A 196 -1.74 -32.04 -17.79
C GLU A 196 -1.46 -30.66 -18.45
N SER A 197 -0.38 -29.96 -18.10
CA SER A 197 -0.12 -28.59 -18.59
C SER A 197 0.29 -28.50 -20.06
N SER A 198 0.48 -29.64 -20.75
CA SER A 198 0.75 -29.66 -22.20
C SER A 198 -0.43 -29.19 -23.07
N SER A 199 -1.64 -29.02 -22.52
CA SER A 199 -2.85 -28.63 -23.29
C SER A 199 -3.56 -27.35 -22.83
N ARG A 200 -2.92 -26.46 -22.06
CA ARG A 200 -3.51 -25.15 -21.69
C ARG A 200 -2.66 -23.93 -22.04
N ARG A 201 -1.75 -24.05 -23.01
CA ARG A 201 -1.27 -22.88 -23.78
C ARG A 201 -2.33 -22.43 -24.80
N SER A 202 -3.52 -22.08 -24.33
CA SER A 202 -4.56 -21.45 -25.14
C SER A 202 -5.68 -20.92 -24.23
N SER A 203 -5.38 -19.91 -23.42
CA SER A 203 -6.43 -19.01 -22.89
C SER A 203 -5.93 -17.63 -22.45
N MET A 204 -4.65 -17.31 -22.63
CA MET A 204 -4.14 -15.93 -22.54
C MET A 204 -3.71 -15.32 -23.90
N ALA A 205 -3.92 -16.02 -25.01
CA ALA A 205 -3.49 -15.57 -26.34
C ALA A 205 -4.63 -15.06 -27.26
N ASP A 206 -5.86 -14.91 -26.76
CA ASP A 206 -7.01 -14.51 -27.61
C ASP A 206 -7.45 -13.05 -27.47
N LEU A 207 -6.63 -12.17 -26.90
CA LEU A 207 -6.92 -10.72 -26.87
C LEU A 207 -5.91 -9.85 -27.63
N SER A 208 -4.94 -10.45 -28.35
CA SER A 208 -3.91 -9.69 -29.09
C SER A 208 -3.99 -9.84 -30.61
N SER A 209 -5.06 -10.42 -31.15
CA SER A 209 -5.21 -10.64 -32.60
C SER A 209 -6.05 -9.58 -33.30
N LEU A 210 -5.94 -8.29 -32.95
CA LEU A 210 -6.47 -7.17 -33.74
C LEU A 210 -5.65 -5.88 -33.56
N SER A 211 -4.37 -5.88 -33.94
CA SER A 211 -3.74 -4.68 -34.51
C SER A 211 -2.45 -5.04 -35.22
N GLY A 212 -2.52 -5.08 -36.55
CA GLY A 212 -1.36 -5.35 -37.39
C GLY A 212 -0.29 -4.26 -37.33
N SER A 213 0.91 -4.70 -37.73
CA SER A 213 2.00 -3.92 -38.30
C SER A 213 2.73 -2.92 -37.38
N ARG A 214 3.83 -3.35 -36.78
CA ARG A 214 5.19 -3.18 -37.38
C ARG A 214 6.23 -3.84 -36.48
N GLU A 215 6.95 -4.78 -37.04
CA GLU A 215 8.19 -5.30 -36.46
C GLU A 215 9.21 -4.16 -36.37
N GLU A 216 9.71 -3.89 -35.18
CA GLU A 216 11.04 -3.32 -35.03
C GLU A 216 11.83 -4.28 -34.15
N LYS A 217 12.77 -4.93 -34.83
CA LYS A 217 13.64 -6.01 -34.37
C LYS A 217 14.59 -5.45 -33.31
N LEU A 218 14.10 -5.25 -32.09
CA LEU A 218 14.90 -4.87 -30.94
C LEU A 218 15.62 -6.10 -30.38
N ASP A 219 16.92 -5.91 -30.23
CA ASP A 219 17.95 -6.91 -30.00
C ASP A 219 17.66 -7.79 -28.77
N LYS A 220 17.20 -9.02 -29.03
CA LYS A 220 16.88 -10.04 -27.99
C LYS A 220 18.12 -10.51 -27.20
N GLY A 221 19.31 -10.00 -27.50
CA GLY A 221 20.54 -10.33 -26.78
C GLY A 221 20.72 -9.61 -25.44
N LEU A 222 20.13 -8.42 -25.26
CA LEU A 222 20.42 -7.53 -24.12
C LEU A 222 19.54 -7.75 -22.88
N TRP A 223 18.46 -8.53 -23.00
CA TRP A 223 17.41 -8.62 -21.96
C TRP A 223 17.29 -9.99 -21.30
N ASN A 224 18.20 -10.94 -21.60
CA ASN A 224 18.10 -12.36 -21.22
C ASN A 224 18.19 -12.65 -19.70
N ARG A 225 18.16 -11.64 -18.83
CA ARG A 225 18.23 -11.79 -17.36
C ARG A 225 17.32 -10.84 -16.58
N HIS A 226 16.42 -10.12 -17.26
CA HIS A 226 15.55 -9.12 -16.67
C HIS A 226 14.10 -9.55 -16.86
N ASP A 227 13.33 -9.73 -15.78
CA ASP A 227 11.90 -10.01 -15.85
C ASP A 227 11.17 -8.68 -16.02
N LEU A 228 10.74 -8.38 -17.25
CA LEU A 228 10.12 -7.11 -17.60
C LEU A 228 8.60 -7.20 -17.38
N VAL A 229 8.11 -6.54 -16.34
CA VAL A 229 6.68 -6.47 -16.02
C VAL A 229 6.09 -5.19 -16.57
N GLU A 230 4.99 -5.30 -17.32
CA GLU A 230 4.26 -4.14 -17.82
C GLU A 230 3.57 -3.41 -16.66
N ILE A 231 3.89 -2.14 -16.48
CA ILE A 231 3.31 -1.26 -15.46
C ILE A 231 2.51 -0.14 -16.11
N THR A 232 1.38 0.18 -15.50
CA THR A 232 0.56 1.35 -15.89
C THR A 232 1.06 2.56 -15.12
N PHE A 233 1.86 3.43 -15.75
CA PHE A 233 2.35 4.63 -15.09
C PHE A 233 1.33 5.78 -15.19
N HIS A 234 1.10 6.51 -14.09
CA HIS A 234 0.40 7.79 -14.12
C HIS A 234 1.44 8.90 -14.35
N MET A 235 1.91 9.08 -15.59
CA MET A 235 2.80 10.20 -15.93
C MET A 235 1.98 11.49 -16.07
N PRO A 236 2.51 12.65 -15.62
CA PRO A 236 2.01 13.93 -16.10
C PRO A 236 2.07 13.91 -17.62
N THR A 237 0.96 14.25 -18.28
CA THR A 237 0.84 14.05 -19.73
C THR A 237 1.72 14.98 -20.55
N ASN A 238 2.36 15.98 -19.93
CA ASN A 238 3.20 16.97 -20.61
C ASN A 238 4.60 17.03 -20.00
N CYS A 239 5.62 17.32 -20.82
CA CYS A 239 7.00 17.55 -20.38
C CYS A 239 7.13 18.90 -19.65
N ASP A 240 7.62 18.93 -18.42
CA ASP A 240 7.74 20.18 -17.64
C ASP A 240 8.71 21.22 -18.21
N LEU A 241 9.62 20.82 -19.13
CA LEU A 241 10.59 21.72 -19.74
C LEU A 241 10.11 22.36 -21.05
N CYS A 242 9.27 21.66 -21.82
CA CYS A 242 8.81 22.14 -23.14
C CYS A 242 7.29 22.10 -23.33
N VAL A 243 6.55 21.64 -22.33
CA VAL A 243 5.08 21.54 -22.25
C VAL A 243 4.45 20.67 -23.35
N LYS A 244 5.26 19.93 -24.12
CA LYS A 244 4.76 19.01 -25.16
C LYS A 244 4.18 17.75 -24.53
N PRO A 245 3.08 17.21 -25.07
CA PRO A 245 2.49 15.98 -24.57
C PRO A 245 3.44 14.80 -24.80
N LEU A 246 3.77 14.07 -23.72
CA LEU A 246 4.69 12.91 -23.73
C LEU A 246 3.96 11.60 -24.09
N SER A 247 2.63 11.58 -24.01
CA SER A 247 1.82 10.43 -24.40
C SER A 247 0.47 10.86 -24.97
N ASN A 248 -0.10 10.03 -25.84
CA ASN A 248 -1.45 10.23 -26.36
C ASN A 248 -2.43 9.46 -25.47
N PHE A 249 -3.43 10.16 -24.90
CA PHE A 249 -4.35 9.61 -23.89
C PHE A 249 -5.05 8.31 -24.29
N LEU A 250 -5.23 8.09 -25.60
CA LEU A 250 -5.95 6.93 -26.10
C LEU A 250 -5.14 5.62 -26.03
N ARG A 251 -3.80 5.71 -26.08
CA ARG A 251 -2.86 4.57 -26.00
C ARG A 251 -1.47 5.05 -25.53
N PRO A 252 -1.23 5.22 -24.22
CA PRO A 252 0.12 5.39 -23.74
C PRO A 252 0.95 4.13 -24.06
N PRO A 253 2.23 4.27 -24.45
CA PRO A 253 3.08 3.10 -24.66
C PRO A 253 3.25 2.35 -23.34
N PRO A 254 3.29 1.00 -23.37
CA PRO A 254 3.49 0.18 -22.19
C PRO A 254 4.85 0.50 -21.55
N ALA A 255 4.84 0.85 -20.27
CA ALA A 255 6.06 1.00 -19.49
C ALA A 255 6.42 -0.36 -18.92
N PHE A 256 7.71 -0.72 -18.94
CA PHE A 256 8.19 -1.98 -18.39
C PHE A 256 9.16 -1.67 -17.25
N GLU A 257 8.95 -2.29 -16.10
CA GLU A 257 9.94 -2.30 -15.01
C GLU A 257 10.70 -3.62 -15.02
N CYS A 258 12.00 -3.57 -14.73
CA CYS A 258 12.77 -4.77 -14.50
C CYS A 258 12.62 -5.20 -13.04
N ARG A 259 12.28 -6.47 -12.85
CA ARG A 259 12.22 -7.13 -11.55
C ARG A 259 13.39 -8.08 -11.32
#